data_AF-A0A812NYW0-F1
#
_entry.id   AF-A0A812NYW0-F1
#
_cell.length_a   1.000
_cell.length_b   1.000
_cell.length_c   1.000
_cell.angle_alpha   90.00
_cell.angle_beta   90.00
_cell.angle_gamma   90.00
#
_symmetry.space_group_name_H-M   'P 1'
#
loop_
_entity.id
_entity.type
_entity.pdbx_description
1 polymer ?
#
loop_
_entity_poly.entity_id
_entity_poly.type
_entity_poly.pdbx_seq_one_letter_code
_entity_poly.pdbx_strand_id
1 'polypeptide(L)'
;MFLKKDCKLDEDGQTYLDSHNYSFKSLLHGSKPKPVWEPSSNTARAVDCTVAVVATFALSTGAFLLPRTLAALCILTAGYIIGRLACSMFILVLSVLVGKIHKNQHERAVLFWSWFPCWKFMLCCLACLAGALTGHHLWENYWQQYSEVSLLKAYHGIDPSVVPGSQIQDAGAVDFVSTAGVDSEHGGCFMNAGTTYCVAPIVTNGTIHHSIGGAPRYGSFDYFAVGVDCCSCPWLKQTRDGLCIRDFLCSKVPGHQLPMWCMEASLGRRRDPFHGFGSETLLPTCCGRLGQHIPKDFQSSAFL
;
A
#
# COMPACT_ATOMS: atom_id res chain seq x y z
N MET A 1 -52.33 46.85 -40.40
CA MET A 1 -52.59 45.60 -41.13
C MET A 1 -51.31 44.77 -41.07
N PHE A 2 -51.17 43.95 -40.03
CA PHE A 2 -49.95 43.19 -39.74
C PHE A 2 -50.02 41.82 -40.44
N LEU A 3 -49.09 41.59 -41.36
CA LEU A 3 -48.96 40.34 -42.11
C LEU A 3 -48.45 39.22 -41.19
N LYS A 4 -49.35 38.30 -40.88
CA LYS A 4 -49.08 37.00 -40.26
C LYS A 4 -48.34 36.15 -41.30
N LYS A 5 -47.02 36.08 -41.20
CA LYS A 5 -46.22 35.07 -41.92
C LYS A 5 -46.33 33.77 -41.15
N ASP A 6 -47.14 32.86 -41.66
CA ASP A 6 -47.18 31.48 -41.20
C ASP A 6 -45.83 30.83 -41.54
N CYS A 7 -44.94 30.75 -40.55
CA CYS A 7 -43.79 29.85 -40.61
C CYS A 7 -44.34 28.41 -40.55
N LYS A 8 -44.61 27.84 -41.73
CA LYS A 8 -44.59 26.38 -41.90
C LYS A 8 -43.18 25.91 -41.53
N LEU A 9 -43.01 25.43 -40.30
CA LEU A 9 -41.90 24.53 -40.00
C LEU A 9 -42.14 23.26 -40.81
N ASP A 10 -41.16 22.85 -41.61
CA ASP A 10 -41.15 21.56 -42.30
C ASP A 10 -41.42 20.43 -41.29
N GLU A 11 -42.33 19.53 -41.64
CA GLU A 11 -42.68 18.34 -40.85
C GLU A 11 -41.47 17.45 -40.55
N ASP A 12 -40.40 17.56 -41.32
CA ASP A 12 -39.14 16.84 -41.13
C ASP A 12 -38.34 17.31 -39.89
N GLY A 13 -38.64 18.49 -39.34
CA GLY A 13 -38.02 19.01 -38.13
C GLY A 13 -38.60 18.44 -36.83
N GLN A 14 -39.86 17.99 -36.84
CA GLN A 14 -40.55 17.50 -35.65
C GLN A 14 -40.16 16.07 -35.28
N THR A 15 -39.79 15.24 -36.26
CA THR A 15 -39.41 13.83 -36.04
C THR A 15 -38.03 13.68 -35.40
N TYR A 16 -37.12 14.65 -35.54
CA TYR A 16 -35.77 14.56 -34.96
C TYR A 16 -35.68 15.02 -33.49
N LEU A 17 -36.67 15.74 -32.97
CA LEU A 17 -36.74 16.12 -31.55
C LEU A 17 -37.46 15.09 -30.69
N ASP A 18 -38.26 14.17 -31.28
CA ASP A 18 -38.95 13.12 -30.51
C ASP A 18 -38.06 11.90 -30.22
N SER A 19 -36.86 11.76 -30.83
CA SER A 19 -36.01 10.57 -30.62
C SER A 19 -35.12 10.61 -29.37
N HIS A 20 -34.86 11.79 -28.80
CA HIS A 20 -33.98 11.93 -27.64
C HIS A 20 -34.49 12.86 -26.54
N ASN A 21 -35.78 13.21 -26.59
CA ASN A 21 -36.39 13.82 -25.43
C ASN A 21 -36.50 12.77 -24.32
N TYR A 22 -35.97 13.13 -23.15
CA TYR A 22 -36.42 12.71 -21.82
C TYR A 22 -37.91 13.11 -21.68
N SER A 23 -38.74 12.56 -22.56
CA SER A 23 -40.06 13.07 -22.89
C SER A 23 -40.99 12.68 -21.77
N PHE A 24 -41.31 13.66 -20.93
CA PHE A 24 -42.43 13.61 -20.00
C PHE A 24 -43.77 13.26 -20.70
N LYS A 25 -43.84 13.19 -22.05
CA LYS A 25 -44.99 12.63 -22.77
C LYS A 25 -45.33 11.20 -22.35
N SER A 26 -44.36 10.39 -21.89
CA SER A 26 -44.68 9.04 -21.41
C SER A 26 -45.52 9.03 -20.12
N LEU A 27 -45.59 10.14 -19.39
CA LEU A 27 -46.46 10.31 -18.22
C LEU A 27 -47.86 10.84 -18.58
N LEU A 28 -48.04 11.43 -19.78
CA LEU A 28 -49.30 12.03 -20.20
C LEU A 28 -50.17 11.07 -21.04
N HIS A 29 -49.56 10.13 -21.75
CA HIS A 29 -50.30 9.05 -22.39
C HIS A 29 -50.33 7.84 -21.47
N GLY A 30 -51.54 7.43 -21.05
CA GLY A 30 -51.87 6.26 -20.22
C GLY A 30 -51.46 4.92 -20.84
N SER A 31 -50.18 4.79 -21.16
CA SER A 31 -49.53 3.55 -21.53
C SER A 31 -49.45 2.68 -20.28
N LYS A 32 -49.81 1.40 -20.43
CA LYS A 32 -49.79 0.43 -19.34
C LYS A 32 -48.42 0.48 -18.64
N PRO A 33 -48.38 0.53 -17.30
CA PRO A 33 -47.12 0.61 -16.57
C PRO A 33 -46.22 -0.53 -17.00
N LYS A 34 -45.06 -0.21 -17.60
CA LYS A 34 -44.03 -1.21 -17.85
C LYS A 34 -43.59 -1.78 -16.50
N PRO A 35 -43.29 -3.09 -16.40
CA PRO A 35 -42.86 -3.70 -15.16
C PRO A 35 -41.63 -2.96 -14.61
N VAL A 36 -41.71 -2.53 -13.35
CA VAL A 36 -40.72 -1.69 -12.63
C VAL A 36 -39.29 -2.28 -12.62
N TRP A 37 -39.16 -3.57 -12.92
CA TRP A 37 -37.89 -4.31 -12.86
C TRP A 37 -37.03 -4.19 -14.12
N GLU A 38 -37.52 -3.56 -15.19
CA GLU A 38 -36.72 -3.40 -16.41
C GLU A 38 -35.73 -2.23 -16.18
N PRO A 39 -34.41 -2.50 -16.06
CA PRO A 39 -33.45 -1.46 -15.76
C PRO A 39 -33.52 -0.40 -16.85
N SER A 40 -33.71 0.86 -16.47
CA SER A 40 -33.61 1.95 -17.43
C SER A 40 -32.26 1.85 -18.17
N SER A 41 -32.25 2.12 -19.47
CA SER A 41 -31.01 2.08 -20.26
C SER A 41 -29.89 2.95 -19.67
N ASN A 42 -30.26 3.98 -18.91
CA ASN A 42 -29.33 4.85 -18.18
C ASN A 42 -28.69 4.17 -16.96
N THR A 43 -29.46 3.38 -16.19
CA THR A 43 -28.92 2.64 -15.04
C THR A 43 -27.92 1.56 -15.47
N ALA A 44 -28.20 0.85 -16.58
CA ALA A 44 -27.26 -0.14 -17.11
C ALA A 44 -25.91 0.50 -17.49
N ARG A 45 -25.94 1.64 -18.18
CA ARG A 45 -24.72 2.38 -18.57
C ARG A 45 -23.93 2.91 -17.37
N ALA A 46 -24.61 3.35 -16.31
CA ALA A 46 -23.96 3.79 -15.08
C ALA A 46 -23.24 2.63 -14.39
N VAL A 47 -23.90 1.47 -14.26
CA VAL A 47 -23.31 0.26 -13.68
C VAL A 47 -22.08 -0.19 -14.49
N ASP A 48 -22.18 -0.23 -15.81
CA ASP A 48 -21.04 -0.57 -16.70
C ASP A 48 -19.85 0.40 -16.54
N CYS A 49 -20.12 1.66 -16.21
CA CYS A 49 -19.08 2.65 -15.95
C CYS A 49 -18.39 2.35 -14.61
N THR A 50 -19.17 2.18 -13.55
CA THR A 50 -18.66 1.89 -12.21
C THR A 50 -17.87 0.59 -12.17
N VAL A 51 -18.39 -0.48 -12.79
CA VAL A 51 -17.71 -1.77 -12.85
C VAL A 51 -16.37 -1.67 -13.58
N ALA A 52 -16.31 -0.95 -14.71
CA ALA A 52 -15.06 -0.76 -15.43
C ALA A 52 -14.01 -0.02 -14.59
N VAL A 53 -14.40 1.08 -13.93
CA VAL A 53 -13.51 1.88 -13.08
C VAL A 53 -12.99 1.05 -11.90
N VAL A 54 -13.88 0.38 -11.16
CA VAL A 54 -13.51 -0.46 -10.01
C VAL A 54 -12.62 -1.62 -10.43
N ALA A 55 -12.93 -2.29 -11.55
CA ALA A 55 -12.11 -3.36 -12.09
C ALA A 55 -10.71 -2.87 -12.49
N THR A 56 -10.60 -1.72 -13.17
CA THR A 56 -9.29 -1.16 -13.54
C THR A 56 -8.44 -0.80 -12.31
N PHE A 57 -9.05 -0.22 -11.27
CA PHE A 57 -8.38 0.03 -10.00
C PHE A 57 -7.86 -1.27 -9.38
N ALA A 58 -8.75 -2.26 -9.17
CA ALA A 58 -8.40 -3.53 -8.53
C ALA A 58 -7.32 -4.30 -9.30
N LEU A 59 -7.39 -4.34 -10.64
CA LEU A 59 -6.38 -4.97 -11.48
C LEU A 59 -5.02 -4.26 -11.38
N SER A 60 -5.02 -2.92 -11.37
CA SER A 60 -3.79 -2.14 -11.26
C SER A 60 -3.12 -2.29 -9.90
N THR A 61 -3.88 -2.30 -8.80
CA THR A 61 -3.35 -2.56 -7.45
C THR A 61 -2.90 -4.01 -7.30
N GLY A 62 -3.69 -4.97 -7.78
CA GLY A 62 -3.38 -6.39 -7.71
C GLY A 62 -2.11 -6.77 -8.48
N ALA A 63 -1.77 -6.03 -9.55
CA ALA A 63 -0.54 -6.25 -10.30
C ALA A 63 0.75 -6.10 -9.46
N PHE A 64 0.72 -5.33 -8.37
CA PHE A 64 1.87 -5.18 -7.47
C PHE A 64 1.95 -6.26 -6.38
N LEU A 65 0.83 -6.93 -6.08
CA LEU A 65 0.75 -7.92 -5.00
C LEU A 65 0.93 -9.35 -5.50
N LEU A 66 0.65 -9.58 -6.78
CA LEU A 66 0.63 -10.92 -7.36
C LEU A 66 2.01 -11.33 -7.93
N PRO A 67 2.27 -12.64 -8.05
CA PRO A 67 3.44 -13.17 -8.77
C PRO A 67 3.55 -12.60 -10.18
N ARG A 68 4.78 -12.51 -10.71
CA ARG A 68 5.09 -11.86 -12.00
C ARG A 68 4.19 -12.30 -13.17
N THR A 69 3.82 -13.58 -13.24
CA THR A 69 2.94 -14.11 -14.29
C THR A 69 1.50 -13.59 -14.18
N LEU A 70 0.93 -13.61 -12.98
CA LEU A 70 -0.41 -13.12 -12.70
C LEU A 70 -0.48 -11.58 -12.78
N ALA A 71 0.59 -10.90 -12.37
CA ALA A 71 0.74 -9.45 -12.52
C ALA A 71 0.67 -9.03 -14.01
N ALA A 72 1.37 -9.75 -14.89
CA ALA A 72 1.31 -9.48 -16.33
C ALA A 72 -0.11 -9.63 -16.89
N LEU A 73 -0.86 -10.65 -16.47
CA LEU A 73 -2.27 -10.82 -16.86
C LEU A 73 -3.16 -9.67 -16.36
N CYS A 74 -2.94 -9.18 -15.15
CA CYS A 74 -3.67 -8.02 -14.60
C CYS A 74 -3.38 -6.74 -15.41
N ILE A 75 -2.11 -6.53 -15.80
CA ILE A 75 -1.72 -5.38 -16.61
C ILE A 75 -2.31 -5.47 -18.03
N LEU A 76 -2.25 -6.65 -18.66
CA LEU A 76 -2.83 -6.85 -20.00
C LEU A 76 -4.35 -6.67 -20.02
N THR A 77 -5.06 -7.15 -19.00
CA THR A 77 -6.51 -6.98 -18.87
C THR A 77 -6.91 -5.53 -18.60
N ALA A 78 -6.21 -4.83 -17.71
CA ALA A 78 -6.41 -3.39 -17.49
C ALA A 78 -6.12 -2.59 -18.78
N GLY A 79 -5.03 -2.91 -19.47
CA GLY A 79 -4.65 -2.32 -20.76
C GLY A 79 -5.70 -2.56 -21.85
N TYR A 80 -6.30 -3.75 -21.92
CA TYR A 80 -7.39 -4.06 -22.85
C TYR A 80 -8.64 -3.21 -22.58
N ILE A 81 -9.02 -3.03 -21.31
CA ILE A 81 -10.16 -2.19 -20.92
C ILE A 81 -9.92 -0.73 -21.35
N ILE A 82 -8.75 -0.17 -21.05
CA ILE A 82 -8.38 1.19 -21.45
C ILE A 82 -8.31 1.30 -22.98
N GLY A 83 -7.72 0.32 -23.66
CA GLY A 83 -7.60 0.29 -25.11
C GLY A 83 -8.96 0.29 -25.82
N ARG A 84 -9.93 -0.47 -25.31
CA ARG A 84 -11.30 -0.45 -25.82
C ARG A 84 -11.95 0.94 -25.66
N LEU A 85 -11.73 1.60 -24.53
CA LEU A 85 -12.25 2.95 -24.28
C LEU A 85 -11.56 3.99 -25.18
N ALA A 86 -10.25 3.91 -25.35
CA ALA A 86 -9.49 4.77 -26.25
C ALA A 86 -9.92 4.61 -27.72
N CYS A 87 -10.19 3.38 -28.17
CA CYS A 87 -10.73 3.12 -29.51
C CYS A 87 -12.12 3.76 -29.69
N SER A 88 -13.00 3.67 -28.68
CA SER A 88 -14.29 4.35 -28.74
C SER A 88 -14.16 5.87 -28.81
N MET A 89 -13.22 6.46 -28.06
CA MET A 89 -12.88 7.88 -28.13
C MET A 89 -12.37 8.28 -29.50
N PHE A 90 -11.52 7.46 -30.10
CA PHE A 90 -10.97 7.70 -31.44
C PHE A 90 -12.07 7.69 -32.50
N ILE A 91 -12.98 6.71 -32.49
CA ILE A 91 -14.12 6.65 -33.40
C ILE A 91 -15.02 7.87 -33.23
N LEU A 92 -15.26 8.33 -32.00
CA LEU A 92 -16.05 9.54 -31.74
C LEU A 92 -15.38 10.77 -32.34
N VAL A 93 -14.08 10.97 -32.10
CA VAL A 93 -13.31 12.09 -32.66
C VAL A 93 -13.34 12.06 -34.19
N LEU A 94 -13.12 10.90 -34.82
CA LEU A 94 -13.23 10.75 -36.28
C LEU A 94 -14.64 11.12 -36.77
N SER A 95 -15.67 10.69 -36.06
CA SER A 95 -17.06 11.02 -36.40
C SER A 95 -17.32 12.53 -36.33
N VAL A 96 -16.76 13.22 -35.32
CA VAL A 96 -16.84 14.69 -35.22
C VAL A 96 -16.14 15.37 -36.38
N LEU A 97 -14.93 14.92 -36.73
CA LEU A 97 -14.13 15.49 -37.82
C LEU A 97 -14.83 15.32 -39.18
N VAL A 98 -15.31 14.11 -39.48
CA VAL A 98 -16.06 13.82 -40.72
C VAL A 98 -17.36 14.63 -40.76
N GLY A 99 -18.09 14.71 -39.65
CA GLY A 99 -19.31 15.52 -39.53
C GLY A 99 -19.05 16.99 -39.86
N LYS A 100 -17.98 17.56 -39.30
CA LYS A 100 -17.57 18.95 -39.53
C LYS A 100 -17.20 19.22 -41.00
N ILE A 101 -16.61 18.25 -41.68
CA ILE A 101 -16.25 18.37 -43.10
C ILE A 101 -17.50 18.30 -44.00
N HIS A 102 -18.45 17.41 -43.70
CA HIS A 102 -19.50 17.06 -44.65
C HIS A 102 -20.80 17.86 -44.53
N LYS A 103 -21.16 18.40 -43.36
CA LYS A 103 -22.37 19.22 -43.16
C LYS A 103 -22.24 20.06 -41.89
N ASN A 104 -22.69 21.31 -41.93
CA ASN A 104 -22.72 22.24 -40.80
C ASN A 104 -23.83 21.88 -39.78
N GLN A 105 -23.96 20.59 -39.43
CA GLN A 105 -24.98 20.10 -38.49
C GLN A 105 -24.52 20.18 -37.03
N HIS A 106 -25.50 20.54 -36.20
CA HIS A 106 -25.50 20.78 -34.75
C HIS A 106 -24.28 20.31 -33.93
N GLU A 107 -23.28 21.19 -33.83
CA GLU A 107 -22.13 21.07 -32.90
C GLU A 107 -22.56 20.81 -31.45
N ARG A 108 -23.73 21.33 -31.04
CA ARG A 108 -24.27 21.17 -29.68
C ARG A 108 -24.61 19.73 -29.33
N ALA A 109 -25.10 18.94 -30.29
CA ALA A 109 -25.43 17.53 -30.04
C ALA A 109 -24.15 16.72 -29.85
N VAL A 110 -23.14 16.96 -30.67
CA VAL A 110 -21.85 16.26 -30.62
C VAL A 110 -21.14 16.49 -29.28
N LEU A 111 -21.13 17.72 -28.78
CA LEU A 111 -20.57 18.05 -27.47
C LEU A 111 -21.26 17.29 -26.34
N PHE A 112 -22.60 17.22 -26.37
CA PHE A 112 -23.38 16.51 -25.36
C PHE A 112 -23.06 15.01 -25.31
N TRP A 113 -22.94 14.36 -26.47
CA TRP A 113 -22.66 12.92 -26.56
C TRP A 113 -21.19 12.56 -26.31
N SER A 114 -20.25 13.47 -26.56
CA SER A 114 -18.81 13.22 -26.38
C SER A 114 -18.36 13.32 -24.92
N TRP A 115 -19.08 14.07 -24.09
CA TRP A 115 -18.70 14.27 -22.69
C TRP A 115 -18.66 12.97 -21.87
N PHE A 116 -19.64 12.08 -22.06
CA PHE A 116 -19.77 10.86 -21.24
C PHE A 116 -18.62 9.86 -21.48
N PRO A 117 -18.23 9.53 -22.72
CA PRO A 117 -17.05 8.71 -23.00
C PRO A 117 -15.73 9.34 -22.51
N CYS A 118 -15.57 10.65 -22.66
CA CYS A 118 -14.41 11.38 -22.12
C CYS A 118 -14.29 11.18 -20.61
N TRP A 119 -15.39 11.41 -19.89
CA TRP A 119 -15.42 11.26 -18.43
C TRP A 119 -15.08 9.83 -18.00
N LYS A 120 -15.64 8.82 -18.68
CA LYS A 120 -15.35 7.41 -18.39
C LYS A 120 -13.86 7.08 -18.61
N PHE A 121 -13.27 7.53 -19.70
CA PHE A 121 -11.85 7.34 -19.99
C PHE A 121 -10.98 7.99 -18.91
N MET A 122 -11.25 9.26 -18.57
CA MET A 122 -10.52 10.00 -17.54
C MET A 122 -10.60 9.31 -16.17
N LEU A 123 -11.79 8.85 -15.76
CA LEU A 123 -11.95 8.10 -14.50
C LEU A 123 -11.17 6.78 -14.48
N CYS A 124 -11.13 6.04 -15.59
CA CYS A 124 -10.36 4.79 -15.67
C CYS A 124 -8.85 5.06 -15.61
N CYS A 125 -8.37 6.11 -16.30
CA CYS A 125 -6.96 6.53 -16.20
C CYS A 125 -6.58 6.94 -14.78
N LEU A 126 -7.45 7.74 -14.13
CA LEU A 126 -7.25 8.16 -12.74
C LEU A 126 -7.27 6.96 -11.78
N ALA A 127 -8.18 6.00 -11.99
CA ALA A 127 -8.26 4.77 -11.22
C ALA A 127 -6.99 3.91 -11.37
N CYS A 128 -6.46 3.74 -12.59
CA CYS A 128 -5.18 3.04 -12.77
C CYS A 128 -4.00 3.76 -12.12
N LEU A 129 -3.94 5.09 -12.21
CA LEU A 129 -2.90 5.86 -11.53
C LEU A 129 -2.99 5.71 -10.01
N ALA A 130 -4.18 5.88 -9.44
CA ALA A 130 -4.41 5.72 -8.00
C ALA A 130 -4.09 4.29 -7.53
N GLY A 131 -4.49 3.28 -8.30
CA GLY A 131 -4.22 1.89 -7.98
C GLY A 131 -2.73 1.53 -8.08
N ALA A 132 -2.00 2.11 -9.03
CA ALA A 132 -0.55 1.94 -9.14
C ALA A 132 0.21 2.62 -7.99
N LEU A 133 -0.16 3.85 -7.63
CA LEU A 133 0.44 4.56 -6.49
C LEU A 133 0.17 3.82 -5.18
N THR A 134 -1.06 3.36 -4.97
CA THR A 134 -1.43 2.59 -3.77
C THR A 134 -0.72 1.24 -3.73
N GLY A 135 -0.67 0.53 -4.86
CA GLY A 135 0.04 -0.75 -4.97
C GLY A 135 1.53 -0.62 -4.70
N HIS A 136 2.17 0.41 -5.26
CA HIS A 136 3.57 0.72 -5.00
C HIS A 136 3.82 1.05 -3.52
N HIS A 137 2.98 1.89 -2.92
CA HIS A 137 3.07 2.22 -1.49
C HIS A 137 2.93 0.97 -0.60
N LEU A 138 1.97 0.09 -0.92
CA LEU A 138 1.75 -1.15 -0.18
C LEU A 138 2.93 -2.13 -0.32
N TRP A 139 3.52 -2.20 -1.52
CA TRP A 139 4.72 -3.00 -1.79
C TRP A 139 5.91 -2.53 -0.95
N GLU A 140 6.24 -1.24 -0.99
CA GLU A 140 7.44 -0.70 -0.33
C GLU A 140 7.35 -0.75 1.20
N ASN A 141 6.17 -0.47 1.77
CA ASN A 141 6.03 -0.33 3.21
C ASN A 141 5.75 -1.65 3.94
N TYR A 142 5.17 -2.64 3.27
CA TYR A 142 4.70 -3.86 3.93
C TYR A 142 5.23 -5.12 3.26
N TRP A 143 5.03 -5.24 1.94
CA TRP A 143 5.26 -6.53 1.27
C TRP A 143 6.73 -6.83 1.01
N GLN A 144 7.54 -5.82 0.73
CA GLN A 144 8.97 -5.98 0.46
C GLN A 144 9.67 -6.64 1.66
N GLN A 145 9.46 -6.11 2.86
CA GLN A 145 10.10 -6.62 4.08
C GLN A 145 9.67 -8.05 4.37
N TYR A 146 8.38 -8.35 4.25
CA TYR A 146 7.86 -9.70 4.41
C TYR A 146 8.47 -10.66 3.38
N SER A 147 8.54 -10.26 2.11
CA SER A 147 9.10 -11.08 1.05
C SER A 147 10.58 -11.36 1.26
N GLU A 148 11.35 -10.35 1.68
CA GLU A 148 12.75 -10.51 2.02
C GLU A 148 12.88 -11.54 3.15
N VAL A 149 12.24 -11.34 4.30
CA VAL A 149 12.31 -12.26 5.45
C VAL A 149 11.84 -13.69 5.11
N SER A 150 10.80 -13.83 4.29
CA SER A 150 10.25 -15.13 3.90
C SER A 150 11.19 -15.98 3.03
N LEU A 151 12.17 -15.36 2.38
CA LEU A 151 13.16 -16.05 1.54
C LEU A 151 14.38 -16.55 2.33
N LEU A 152 14.56 -16.08 3.57
CA LEU A 152 15.68 -16.49 4.41
C LEU A 152 15.39 -17.83 5.09
N LYS A 153 16.46 -18.56 5.43
CA LYS A 153 16.35 -19.89 6.04
C LYS A 153 16.10 -19.84 7.54
N ALA A 154 15.37 -20.82 8.04
CA ALA A 154 15.27 -21.10 9.46
C ALA A 154 16.32 -22.15 9.86
N TYR A 155 17.15 -21.82 10.84
CA TYR A 155 18.15 -22.72 11.43
C TYR A 155 17.74 -23.07 12.85
N HIS A 156 17.89 -24.35 13.23
CA HIS A 156 17.50 -24.83 14.56
C HIS A 156 18.66 -25.49 15.29
N GLY A 157 18.68 -25.36 16.62
CA GLY A 157 19.69 -25.95 17.49
C GLY A 157 21.08 -25.35 17.29
N ILE A 158 21.15 -24.04 16.99
CA ILE A 158 22.43 -23.36 16.81
C ILE A 158 23.10 -23.12 18.17
N ASP A 159 24.33 -23.60 18.30
CA ASP A 159 25.20 -23.29 19.44
C ASP A 159 26.13 -22.12 19.06
N PRO A 160 26.00 -20.96 19.72
CA PRO A 160 26.79 -19.77 19.40
C PRO A 160 28.29 -19.96 19.67
N SER A 161 28.70 -20.96 20.45
CA SER A 161 30.12 -21.28 20.68
C SER A 161 30.77 -22.10 19.56
N VAL A 162 29.96 -22.79 18.76
CA VAL A 162 30.41 -23.74 17.73
C VAL A 162 30.22 -23.20 16.33
N VAL A 163 29.09 -22.57 16.06
CA VAL A 163 28.73 -22.09 14.72
C VAL A 163 29.00 -20.60 14.63
N PRO A 164 30.00 -20.15 13.85
CA PRO A 164 30.24 -18.72 13.67
C PRO A 164 29.13 -18.10 12.81
N GLY A 165 28.82 -16.82 13.06
CA GLY A 165 27.75 -16.10 12.35
C GLY A 165 28.00 -15.99 10.84
N SER A 166 29.26 -16.08 10.42
CA SER A 166 29.66 -16.12 9.01
C SER A 166 29.12 -17.34 8.25
N GLN A 167 28.76 -18.43 8.93
CA GLN A 167 28.17 -19.61 8.30
C GLN A 167 26.67 -19.48 8.07
N ILE A 168 25.98 -18.54 8.73
CA ILE A 168 24.52 -18.41 8.70
C ILE A 168 24.07 -17.01 8.27
N GLN A 169 24.79 -16.40 7.32
CA GLN A 169 24.46 -15.08 6.77
C GLN A 169 23.13 -15.04 6.00
N ASP A 170 22.56 -16.20 5.66
CA ASP A 170 21.25 -16.34 5.00
C ASP A 170 20.10 -16.68 5.99
N ALA A 171 20.36 -16.59 7.30
CA ALA A 171 19.38 -16.92 8.33
C ALA A 171 18.37 -15.80 8.56
N GLY A 172 17.08 -16.16 8.47
CA GLY A 172 15.95 -15.27 8.77
C GLY A 172 15.36 -15.55 10.14
N ALA A 173 15.47 -16.79 10.59
CA ALA A 173 15.15 -17.21 11.94
C ALA A 173 16.23 -18.17 12.45
N VAL A 174 16.63 -17.99 13.70
CA VAL A 174 17.62 -18.84 14.37
C VAL A 174 17.05 -19.28 15.71
N ASP A 175 16.79 -20.58 15.84
CA ASP A 175 16.49 -21.21 17.11
C ASP A 175 17.80 -21.70 17.72
N PHE A 176 18.19 -21.09 18.83
CA PHE A 176 19.38 -21.50 19.58
C PHE A 176 19.11 -22.74 20.43
N VAL A 177 20.19 -23.45 20.80
CA VAL A 177 20.13 -24.52 21.80
C VAL A 177 19.62 -23.99 23.14
N SER A 178 19.01 -24.86 23.96
CA SER A 178 18.43 -24.45 25.26
C SER A 178 19.46 -23.94 26.28
N THR A 179 20.74 -24.20 26.04
CA THR A 179 21.85 -23.67 26.84
C THR A 179 22.24 -22.26 26.45
N ALA A 180 21.84 -21.75 25.28
CA ALA A 180 22.13 -20.40 24.87
C ALA A 180 21.29 -19.39 25.68
N GLY A 181 21.91 -18.28 26.06
CA GLY A 181 21.26 -17.20 26.80
C GLY A 181 21.85 -15.84 26.43
N VAL A 182 21.10 -14.79 26.76
CA VAL A 182 21.53 -13.39 26.56
C VAL A 182 22.36 -12.96 27.76
N ASP A 183 23.62 -12.59 27.54
CA ASP A 183 24.46 -12.03 28.59
C ASP A 183 24.18 -10.52 28.73
N SER A 184 23.41 -10.19 29.76
CA SER A 184 23.03 -8.81 30.06
C SER A 184 24.14 -8.00 30.73
N GLU A 185 25.16 -8.63 31.31
CA GLU A 185 26.27 -7.93 32.00
C GLU A 185 27.23 -7.30 31.00
N HIS A 186 27.36 -7.91 29.82
CA HIS A 186 28.21 -7.45 28.71
C HIS A 186 27.41 -6.73 27.61
N GLY A 187 26.19 -6.31 27.92
CA GLY A 187 25.35 -5.52 27.03
C GLY A 187 25.77 -4.05 26.95
N GLY A 188 25.58 -3.45 25.78
CA GLY A 188 25.70 -2.02 25.54
C GLY A 188 24.33 -1.37 25.33
N CYS A 189 24.23 -0.08 25.59
CA CYS A 189 23.06 0.68 25.20
C CYS A 189 23.36 2.13 24.86
N PHE A 190 22.49 2.71 24.03
CA PHE A 190 22.58 4.06 23.48
C PHE A 190 21.19 4.69 23.45
N MET A 191 21.08 5.95 23.86
CA MET A 191 19.80 6.67 23.89
C MET A 191 19.73 7.68 22.75
N ASN A 192 18.63 7.68 22.01
CA ASN A 192 18.37 8.63 20.94
C ASN A 192 16.92 9.12 20.98
N ALA A 193 16.72 10.44 21.04
CA ALA A 193 15.41 11.08 21.03
C ALA A 193 14.39 10.54 22.05
N GLY A 194 14.85 10.13 23.24
CA GLY A 194 13.99 9.59 24.29
C GLY A 194 13.81 8.07 24.27
N THR A 195 14.24 7.38 23.22
CA THR A 195 14.22 5.92 23.12
C THR A 195 15.58 5.34 23.47
N THR A 196 15.61 4.28 24.29
CA THR A 196 16.86 3.60 24.66
C THR A 196 17.04 2.36 23.80
N TYR A 197 18.11 2.29 23.02
CA TYR A 197 18.47 1.13 22.20
C TYR A 197 19.51 0.29 22.95
N CYS A 198 19.34 -1.02 22.96
CA CYS A 198 20.15 -1.96 23.74
C CYS A 198 20.61 -3.11 22.85
N VAL A 199 21.83 -3.59 23.10
CA VAL A 199 22.45 -4.71 22.42
C VAL A 199 23.16 -5.58 23.45
N ALA A 200 22.97 -6.89 23.42
CA ALA A 200 23.59 -7.83 24.34
C ALA A 200 24.02 -9.11 23.61
N PRO A 201 25.23 -9.65 23.86
CA PRO A 201 25.68 -10.86 23.18
C PRO A 201 24.88 -12.10 23.61
N ILE A 202 24.63 -13.00 22.66
CA ILE A 202 24.04 -14.32 22.92
C ILE A 202 25.17 -15.34 23.05
N VAL A 203 25.30 -15.96 24.22
CA VAL A 203 26.40 -16.85 24.57
C VAL A 203 25.89 -18.17 25.13
N THR A 204 26.71 -19.20 25.02
CA THR A 204 26.43 -20.50 25.65
C THR A 204 26.46 -20.31 27.18
N ASN A 205 25.43 -20.82 27.85
CA ASN A 205 25.12 -20.68 29.28
C ASN A 205 24.68 -19.28 29.76
N GLY A 206 24.52 -18.31 28.86
CA GLY A 206 23.92 -17.00 29.16
C GLY A 206 24.76 -16.03 30.00
N THR A 207 25.98 -16.41 30.39
CA THR A 207 26.91 -15.52 31.12
C THR A 207 28.34 -15.73 30.64
N ILE A 208 29.03 -14.65 30.27
CA ILE A 208 30.46 -14.68 29.95
C ILE A 208 31.23 -14.69 31.27
N HIS A 209 31.82 -15.83 31.61
CA HIS A 209 32.72 -15.91 32.75
C HIS A 209 34.08 -15.28 32.40
N HIS A 210 34.53 -14.30 33.19
CA HIS A 210 35.85 -13.64 33.08
C HIS A 210 37.07 -14.58 33.19
N SER A 211 36.87 -15.87 33.45
CA SER A 211 37.92 -16.87 33.32
C SER A 211 38.34 -16.98 31.85
N ILE A 212 39.65 -17.11 31.59
CA ILE A 212 40.32 -17.20 30.28
C ILE A 212 39.69 -18.21 29.27
N GLY A 213 38.77 -19.07 29.70
CA GLY A 213 38.00 -20.00 28.85
C GLY A 213 36.56 -19.59 28.49
N GLY A 214 36.09 -18.38 28.83
CA GLY A 214 34.71 -17.93 28.56
C GLY A 214 34.48 -17.28 27.19
N ALA A 215 35.55 -16.98 26.45
CA ALA A 215 35.45 -16.44 25.09
C ALA A 215 35.07 -17.56 24.09
N PRO A 216 34.24 -17.27 23.07
CA PRO A 216 33.96 -18.22 21.99
C PRO A 216 35.27 -18.71 21.36
N ARG A 217 35.26 -19.92 20.81
CA ARG A 217 36.46 -20.53 20.17
C ARG A 217 37.08 -19.63 19.09
N TYR A 218 36.27 -18.77 18.47
CA TYR A 218 36.65 -17.85 17.41
C TYR A 218 37.06 -16.45 17.90
N GLY A 219 37.00 -16.18 19.21
CA GLY A 219 37.46 -14.93 19.81
C GLY A 219 36.56 -13.71 19.56
N SER A 220 35.46 -13.85 18.82
CA SER A 220 34.43 -12.84 18.61
C SER A 220 33.04 -13.35 19.03
N PHE A 221 32.19 -12.44 19.49
CA PHE A 221 30.76 -12.70 19.63
C PHE A 221 30.09 -12.35 18.31
N ASP A 222 29.44 -13.33 17.69
CA ASP A 222 28.81 -13.16 16.37
C ASP A 222 27.29 -12.93 16.48
N TYR A 223 26.70 -13.27 17.63
CA TYR A 223 25.26 -13.21 17.86
C TYR A 223 24.93 -12.18 18.93
N PHE A 224 23.99 -11.30 18.61
CA PHE A 224 23.54 -10.25 19.51
C PHE A 224 22.01 -10.21 19.52
N ALA A 225 21.44 -10.10 20.72
CA ALA A 225 20.07 -9.68 20.93
C ALA A 225 20.01 -8.15 20.93
N VAL A 226 19.12 -7.58 20.13
CA VAL A 226 18.87 -6.13 20.07
C VAL A 226 17.46 -5.83 20.55
N GLY A 227 17.27 -4.71 21.24
CA GLY A 227 15.97 -4.29 21.76
C GLY A 227 15.86 -2.78 21.94
N VAL A 228 14.68 -2.35 22.38
CA VAL A 228 14.42 -0.96 22.80
C VAL A 228 13.84 -0.93 24.22
N ASP A 229 14.07 0.18 24.91
CA ASP A 229 13.57 0.50 26.25
C ASP A 229 13.97 -0.51 27.34
N CYS A 230 15.22 -0.97 27.27
CA CYS A 230 15.80 -1.91 28.23
C CYS A 230 16.13 -1.31 29.59
N CYS A 231 15.97 -2.13 30.64
CA CYS A 231 16.16 -1.70 32.03
C CYS A 231 17.59 -1.71 32.54
N SER A 232 18.45 -2.56 31.99
CA SER A 232 19.77 -2.85 32.57
C SER A 232 20.87 -1.94 32.04
N CYS A 233 20.52 -0.77 31.52
CA CYS A 233 21.48 0.21 31.04
C CYS A 233 22.31 0.79 32.20
N PRO A 234 23.65 0.66 32.18
CA PRO A 234 24.51 1.16 33.26
C PRO A 234 24.33 2.66 33.55
N TRP A 235 23.95 3.43 32.52
CA TRP A 235 23.79 4.89 32.58
C TRP A 235 22.43 5.34 33.14
N LEU A 236 21.44 4.46 33.29
CA LEU A 236 20.10 4.79 33.82
C LEU A 236 20.02 4.71 35.36
N LYS A 237 21.14 4.53 36.07
CA LYS A 237 21.16 4.37 37.53
C LYS A 237 20.65 5.56 38.35
N GLN A 238 20.20 6.68 37.76
CA GLN A 238 19.93 7.89 38.56
C GLN A 238 18.77 8.80 38.14
N THR A 239 17.68 8.28 37.60
CA THR A 239 16.44 9.08 37.56
C THR A 239 15.19 8.26 37.85
N ARG A 240 14.76 8.37 39.12
CA ARG A 240 13.39 8.34 39.66
C ARG A 240 12.39 7.35 39.06
N ASP A 241 11.96 6.39 39.89
CA ASP A 241 10.58 5.89 40.10
C ASP A 241 9.71 5.53 38.89
N GLY A 242 10.27 5.52 37.68
CA GLY A 242 9.61 5.16 36.44
C GLY A 242 9.68 3.66 36.21
N LEU A 243 8.51 3.08 35.99
CA LEU A 243 8.26 1.67 35.68
C LEU A 243 9.16 1.21 34.51
N CYS A 244 10.28 0.59 34.85
CA CYS A 244 11.22 0.01 33.90
C CYS A 244 10.78 -1.45 33.63
N ILE A 245 10.53 -1.82 32.36
CA ILE A 245 10.16 -3.19 31.93
C ILE A 245 11.37 -4.11 32.11
N ARG A 246 11.49 -4.73 33.29
CA ARG A 246 12.71 -5.35 33.80
C ARG A 246 13.32 -6.49 32.98
N ASP A 247 12.68 -6.94 31.91
CA ASP A 247 13.07 -8.17 31.26
C ASP A 247 13.19 -8.02 29.74
N PHE A 248 14.37 -8.37 29.23
CA PHE A 248 14.58 -8.84 27.85
C PHE A 248 13.88 -10.19 27.58
N LEU A 249 13.02 -10.65 28.49
CA LEU A 249 12.22 -11.83 28.28
C LEU A 249 11.24 -11.50 27.16
N CYS A 250 11.53 -12.04 25.97
CA CYS A 250 10.48 -12.65 25.16
C CYS A 250 9.68 -13.52 26.13
N SER A 251 8.59 -12.97 26.65
CA SER A 251 7.75 -13.64 27.62
C SER A 251 7.31 -14.93 26.94
N LYS A 252 7.84 -16.05 27.43
CA LYS A 252 7.45 -17.39 27.01
C LYS A 252 5.99 -17.52 27.43
N VAL A 253 5.05 -17.15 26.55
CA VAL A 253 3.61 -17.27 26.81
C VAL A 253 3.33 -18.74 27.10
N PRO A 254 2.99 -19.11 28.35
CA PRO A 254 2.78 -20.50 28.69
C PRO A 254 1.42 -20.92 28.13
N GLY A 255 1.41 -21.81 27.13
CA GLY A 255 0.21 -22.56 26.75
C GLY A 255 -0.32 -22.39 25.32
N HIS A 256 0.33 -21.63 24.44
CA HIS A 256 -0.05 -21.60 23.02
C HIS A 256 1.12 -21.91 22.09
N GLN A 257 1.04 -23.05 21.39
CA GLN A 257 1.75 -23.28 20.13
C GLN A 257 1.12 -22.36 19.07
N LEU A 258 1.59 -21.12 18.99
CA LEU A 258 1.31 -20.21 17.87
C LEU A 258 2.63 -19.52 17.46
N PRO A 259 2.77 -19.15 16.18
CA PRO A 259 4.06 -19.03 15.53
C PRO A 259 4.86 -17.86 16.08
N MET A 260 6.07 -18.19 16.50
CA MET A 260 7.31 -17.42 16.43
C MET A 260 7.21 -16.10 15.65
N TRP A 261 6.89 -15.01 16.37
CA TRP A 261 7.15 -13.63 15.97
C TRP A 261 7.58 -12.88 17.22
N CYS A 262 8.89 -12.74 17.43
CA CYS A 262 9.51 -11.66 18.21
C CYS A 262 11.05 -11.77 18.12
N MET A 263 11.56 -11.63 16.90
CA MET A 263 12.83 -10.95 16.65
C MET A 263 12.57 -10.07 15.44
N GLU A 264 12.06 -8.87 15.68
CA GLU A 264 12.04 -7.84 14.66
C GLU A 264 13.50 -7.37 14.55
N ALA A 265 14.26 -8.03 13.68
CA ALA A 265 15.56 -7.53 13.24
C ALA A 265 15.31 -6.19 12.54
N SER A 266 15.39 -5.11 13.31
CA SER A 266 15.23 -3.76 12.82
C SER A 266 16.43 -3.41 11.92
N LEU A 267 16.38 -3.84 10.66
CA LEU A 267 17.24 -3.32 9.59
C LEU A 267 16.94 -1.82 9.47
N GLY A 268 17.77 -1.00 10.11
CA GLY A 268 17.63 0.45 10.14
C GLY A 268 17.69 1.04 8.73
N ARG A 269 16.54 1.44 8.17
CA ARG A 269 16.46 2.15 6.89
C ARG A 269 16.34 3.66 7.14
N ARG A 270 17.26 4.42 6.53
CA ARG A 270 17.26 5.88 6.39
C ARG A 270 15.90 6.36 5.86
N ARG A 271 15.23 7.26 6.59
CA ARG A 271 14.07 8.01 6.10
C ARG A 271 14.56 9.26 5.37
N ASP A 272 14.28 9.37 4.08
CA ASP A 272 14.40 10.64 3.34
C ASP A 272 13.14 11.49 3.56
N PRO A 273 13.23 12.83 3.56
CA PRO A 273 12.09 13.71 3.74
C PRO A 273 11.44 14.01 2.38
N PHE A 274 10.19 13.58 2.18
CA PHE A 274 9.35 14.11 1.11
C PHE A 274 8.13 14.83 1.67
N HIS A 275 7.88 15.99 1.06
CA HIS A 275 6.91 17.02 1.40
C HIS A 275 5.45 16.55 1.27
N GLY A 276 4.58 17.23 2.03
CA GLY A 276 3.23 16.81 2.34
C GLY A 276 2.16 17.02 1.28
N PHE A 277 1.00 16.43 1.56
CA PHE A 277 -0.32 17.02 1.31
C PHE A 277 -1.26 16.49 2.39
N GLY A 278 -1.93 17.40 3.09
CA GLY A 278 -2.81 17.09 4.21
C GLY A 278 -4.27 16.95 3.80
N SER A 279 -5.01 16.16 4.59
CA SER A 279 -6.35 16.51 5.05
C SER A 279 -6.61 15.73 6.33
N GLU A 280 -6.71 16.45 7.44
CA GLU A 280 -6.99 15.92 8.76
C GLU A 280 -8.48 15.54 8.87
N THR A 281 -8.76 14.34 9.38
CA THR A 281 -10.06 14.02 9.97
C THR A 281 -9.79 13.34 11.31
N LEU A 282 -10.19 14.04 12.37
CA LEU A 282 -9.90 13.78 13.77
C LEU A 282 -10.67 12.55 14.28
N LEU A 283 -9.94 11.57 14.81
CA LEU A 283 -10.36 10.63 15.86
C LEU A 283 -9.18 10.46 16.83
N PRO A 284 -9.43 10.33 18.15
CA PRO A 284 -8.37 10.43 19.15
C PRO A 284 -7.71 9.06 19.34
N THR A 285 -6.46 8.94 18.94
CA THR A 285 -5.57 7.90 19.46
C THR A 285 -4.35 8.60 20.04
N CYS A 286 -4.11 8.34 21.33
CA CYS A 286 -2.98 8.85 22.09
C CYS A 286 -1.67 8.47 21.40
N CYS A 287 -1.08 9.41 20.65
CA CYS A 287 0.34 9.37 20.33
C CYS A 287 0.81 10.82 20.18
N GLY A 288 1.50 11.30 21.21
CA GLY A 288 2.05 12.64 21.29
C GLY A 288 3.09 12.85 20.18
N ARG A 289 2.79 13.80 19.30
CA ARG A 289 3.67 14.33 18.27
C ARG A 289 4.65 15.31 18.93
N LEU A 290 5.95 15.01 18.93
CA LEU A 290 7.01 15.99 19.14
C LEU A 290 7.96 15.94 17.94
N GLY A 291 7.86 16.96 17.10
CA GLY A 291 8.87 17.24 16.09
C GLY A 291 9.92 18.17 16.66
N GLN A 292 11.19 17.93 16.37
CA GLN A 292 12.12 18.89 15.75
C GLN A 292 13.56 18.37 15.77
N HIS A 293 14.26 18.73 14.68
CA HIS A 293 15.71 18.80 14.49
C HIS A 293 16.56 17.51 14.59
N ILE A 294 16.88 16.96 13.42
CA ILE A 294 17.96 15.98 13.22
C ILE A 294 19.18 16.72 12.65
N PRO A 295 20.35 16.72 13.31
CA PRO A 295 21.60 17.04 12.65
C PRO A 295 22.03 15.83 11.79
N LYS A 296 22.28 16.11 10.51
CA LYS A 296 22.98 15.18 9.62
C LYS A 296 24.43 15.17 10.06
N ASP A 297 24.91 14.07 10.64
CA ASP A 297 26.29 13.58 10.57
C ASP A 297 26.42 12.37 11.51
N PHE A 298 26.21 11.16 10.98
CA PHE A 298 26.99 10.01 11.38
C PHE A 298 26.88 8.89 10.34
N GLN A 299 28.02 8.56 9.76
CA GLN A 299 28.26 7.48 8.83
C GLN A 299 28.96 6.38 9.64
N SER A 300 28.28 5.25 9.87
CA SER A 300 28.85 3.97 10.33
C SER A 300 27.77 2.90 10.07
N SER A 301 27.94 1.97 9.13
CA SER A 301 28.87 0.83 9.12
C SER A 301 28.54 -0.18 10.23
N ALA A 302 28.34 -1.44 9.81
CA ALA A 302 27.99 -2.66 10.56
C ALA A 302 26.48 -2.97 10.68
N PHE A 303 25.94 -3.60 9.64
CA PHE A 303 24.94 -4.67 9.79
C PHE A 303 25.60 -5.90 9.16
N LEU A 304 26.15 -6.75 10.04
CA LEU A 304 27.14 -7.82 9.74
C LEU A 304 28.47 -7.32 9.12
#